data_AF-A0A2E2MLR8-F1
#
_entry.id   AF-A0A2E2MLR8-F1
#
_cell.length_a   1.000
_cell.length_b   1.000
_cell.length_c   1.000
_cell.angle_alpha   90.00
_cell.angle_beta   90.00
_cell.angle_gamma   90.00
#
_symmetry.space_group_name_H-M   'P 1'
#
loop_
_entity.id
_entity.type
_entity.pdbx_description
1 polymer ?
#
loop_
_entity_poly.entity_id
_entity_poly.type
_entity_poly.pdbx_seq_one_letter_code
_entity_poly.pdbx_strand_id
1 'polypeptide(L)'
;MTTAGRPVTRFLSWLYIGLGVALLAWVVAEVDFDAALAAVLGMGWQGLAAAFAIYLAAFYIDSLSWHLAILRLPLTPRWSYIVWRIRMVGEAFNTVLPAGGFGGEPIKAVLLKRHHAVSYREGTASIILARTVNLIGLVVFMLVGLILLAGHEIGGRYGPF
;
A
#
# COMPACT_ATOMS: atom_id res chain seq x y z
N MET A 1 -7.52 -40.83 9.46
CA MET A 1 -7.27 -41.11 8.02
C MET A 1 -7.81 -39.90 7.26
N THR A 2 -7.04 -39.05 6.56
CA THR A 2 -5.94 -39.28 5.63
C THR A 2 -4.90 -38.14 5.68
N THR A 3 -3.64 -38.51 5.90
CA THR A 3 -2.46 -37.61 5.95
C THR A 3 -1.67 -37.74 4.64
N ALA A 4 -2.12 -37.12 3.55
CA ALA A 4 -1.46 -37.24 2.25
C ALA A 4 -1.45 -35.95 1.38
N GLY A 5 -1.51 -34.76 2.00
CA GLY A 5 -1.53 -33.47 1.27
C GLY A 5 -0.36 -32.51 1.54
N ARG A 6 0.62 -32.89 2.38
CA ARG A 6 1.70 -32.00 2.85
C ARG A 6 2.96 -31.85 1.97
N PRO A 7 3.38 -32.83 1.13
CA PRO A 7 4.66 -32.71 0.41
C PRO A 7 4.55 -31.84 -0.86
N VAL A 8 3.43 -31.93 -1.59
CA VAL A 8 3.21 -31.20 -2.85
C VAL A 8 3.14 -29.69 -2.61
N THR A 9 2.47 -29.25 -1.54
CA THR A 9 2.37 -27.82 -1.18
C THR A 9 3.73 -27.25 -0.77
N ARG A 10 4.54 -28.00 -0.02
CA ARG A 10 5.90 -27.59 0.36
C ARG A 10 6.83 -27.50 -0.85
N PHE A 11 6.79 -28.47 -1.76
CA PHE A 11 7.57 -28.43 -2.99
C PHE A 11 7.23 -27.21 -3.84
N LEU A 12 5.93 -26.94 -4.00
CA LEU A 12 5.45 -25.78 -4.75
C LEU A 12 5.86 -24.45 -4.11
N SER A 13 5.83 -24.34 -2.77
CA SER A 13 6.35 -23.18 -2.05
C SER A 13 7.85 -22.95 -2.32
N TRP A 14 8.67 -23.99 -2.24
CA TRP A 14 10.09 -23.87 -2.54
C TRP A 14 10.37 -23.53 -4.00
N LEU A 15 9.57 -24.05 -4.94
CA LEU A 15 9.65 -23.68 -6.34
C LEU A 15 9.33 -22.20 -6.56
N TYR A 16 8.24 -21.67 -5.97
CA TYR A 16 7.90 -20.25 -6.09
C TYR A 16 8.94 -19.34 -5.44
N ILE A 17 9.49 -19.72 -4.28
CA ILE A 17 10.57 -18.98 -3.65
C ILE A 17 11.81 -19.00 -4.56
N GLY A 18 12.19 -20.16 -5.08
CA GLY A 18 13.31 -20.29 -6.01
C GLY A 18 13.14 -19.45 -7.27
N LEU A 19 11.95 -19.47 -7.87
CA LEU A 19 11.59 -18.63 -9.02
C LEU A 19 11.67 -17.14 -8.67
N GLY A 20 11.13 -16.74 -7.51
CA GLY A 20 11.19 -15.35 -7.05
C GLY A 20 12.62 -14.87 -6.83
N VAL A 21 13.48 -15.70 -6.21
CA VAL A 21 14.91 -15.38 -6.02
C VAL A 21 15.64 -15.32 -7.36
N ALA A 22 15.37 -16.25 -8.29
CA ALA A 22 15.98 -16.24 -9.61
C ALA A 22 15.59 -14.99 -10.42
N LEU A 23 14.31 -14.62 -10.42
CA LEU A 23 13.83 -13.39 -11.05
C LEU A 23 14.45 -12.14 -10.41
N LEU A 24 14.51 -12.09 -9.07
CA LEU A 24 15.13 -10.97 -8.35
C LEU A 24 16.62 -10.85 -8.70
N ALA A 25 17.36 -11.95 -8.72
CA ALA A 25 18.77 -11.97 -9.08
C ALA A 25 18.99 -11.52 -10.53
N TRP A 26 18.11 -11.94 -11.45
CA TRP A 26 18.16 -11.51 -12.83
C TRP A 26 17.93 -10.00 -12.99
N VAL A 27 16.89 -9.44 -12.34
CA VAL A 27 16.66 -7.98 -12.37
C VAL A 27 17.83 -7.23 -11.75
N VAL A 28 18.34 -7.68 -10.60
CA VAL A 28 19.49 -7.05 -9.93
C VAL A 28 20.75 -7.08 -10.80
N ALA A 29 20.97 -8.13 -11.59
CA ALA A 29 22.12 -8.22 -12.48
C ALA A 29 22.03 -7.24 -13.67
N GLU A 30 20.83 -6.83 -14.07
CA GLU A 30 20.60 -5.90 -15.19
C GLU A 30 20.61 -4.43 -14.75
N VAL A 31 20.39 -4.16 -13.46
CA VAL A 31 20.30 -2.79 -12.93
C VAL A 31 21.69 -2.18 -12.78
N ASP A 32 21.89 -1.03 -13.43
CA ASP A 32 23.02 -0.16 -13.17
C ASP A 32 22.80 0.61 -11.85
N PHE A 33 23.43 0.09 -10.78
CA PHE A 33 23.34 0.69 -9.46
C PHE A 33 24.01 2.06 -9.37
N ASP A 34 25.04 2.32 -10.16
CA ASP A 34 25.75 3.59 -10.16
C ASP A 34 24.88 4.68 -10.76
N ALA A 35 24.22 4.39 -11.89
CA ALA A 35 23.24 5.27 -12.50
C ALA A 35 22.03 5.52 -11.58
N ALA A 36 21.52 4.47 -10.92
CA ALA A 36 20.40 4.60 -9.98
C ALA A 36 20.76 5.47 -8.76
N LEU A 37 21.94 5.27 -8.18
CA LEU A 37 22.43 6.06 -7.05
C LEU A 37 22.67 7.52 -7.48
N ALA A 38 23.28 7.73 -8.65
CA ALA A 38 23.49 9.06 -9.20
C ALA A 38 22.16 9.80 -9.43
N ALA A 39 21.11 9.11 -9.89
CA ALA A 39 19.78 9.70 -10.05
C ALA A 39 19.16 10.10 -8.70
N VAL A 40 19.26 9.26 -7.67
CA VAL A 40 18.77 9.56 -6.32
C VAL A 40 19.52 10.74 -5.71
N LEU A 41 20.85 10.78 -5.85
CA LEU A 41 21.67 11.90 -5.36
C LEU A 41 21.43 13.18 -6.18
N GLY A 42 21.17 13.04 -7.47
CA GLY A 42 20.89 14.13 -8.40
C GLY A 42 19.56 14.87 -8.12
N MET A 43 18.57 14.20 -7.51
CA MET A 43 17.37 14.86 -6.98
C MET A 43 17.69 15.91 -5.90
N GLY A 44 18.82 15.73 -5.21
CA GLY A 44 19.24 16.57 -4.10
C GLY A 44 18.26 16.55 -2.91
N TRP A 45 18.56 17.36 -1.91
CA TRP A 45 17.72 17.51 -0.72
C TRP A 45 16.30 17.98 -1.05
N GLN A 46 16.15 18.88 -2.03
CA GLN A 46 14.85 19.43 -2.39
C GLN A 46 13.92 18.39 -3.01
N GLY A 47 14.42 17.56 -3.93
CA GLY A 47 13.66 16.46 -4.51
C GLY A 47 13.26 15.43 -3.46
N LEU A 48 14.18 15.08 -2.56
CA LEU A 48 13.89 14.16 -1.45
C LEU A 48 12.82 14.74 -0.49
N ALA A 49 12.93 16.01 -0.13
CA ALA A 49 11.96 16.69 0.73
C ALA A 49 10.57 16.78 0.06
N ALA A 50 10.52 17.07 -1.24
CA ALA A 50 9.27 17.09 -2.00
C ALA A 50 8.62 15.70 -2.07
N ALA A 51 9.38 14.66 -2.39
CA ALA A 51 8.90 13.29 -2.42
C ALA A 51 8.36 12.85 -1.04
N PHE A 52 9.11 13.16 0.02
CA PHE A 52 8.67 12.90 1.39
C PHE A 52 7.38 13.65 1.73
N ALA A 53 7.28 14.94 1.39
CA ALA A 53 6.08 15.74 1.65
C ALA A 53 4.86 15.21 0.90
N ILE A 54 5.01 14.82 -0.37
CA ILE A 54 3.94 14.22 -1.18
C ILE A 54 3.50 12.89 -0.55
N TYR A 55 4.44 12.04 -0.18
CA TYR A 55 4.13 10.75 0.44
C TYR A 55 3.43 10.92 1.78
N LEU A 56 3.91 11.85 2.62
CA LEU A 56 3.31 12.16 3.91
C LEU A 56 1.88 12.72 3.74
N ALA A 57 1.67 13.60 2.78
CA ALA A 57 0.36 14.15 2.46
C ALA A 57 -0.60 13.06 1.96
N ALA A 58 -0.16 12.21 1.03
CA ALA A 58 -0.94 11.08 0.53
C ALA A 58 -1.32 10.12 1.66
N PHE A 59 -0.37 9.78 2.54
CA PHE A 59 -0.60 8.94 3.70
C PHE A 59 -1.60 9.56 4.68
N TYR A 60 -1.51 10.86 4.92
CA TYR A 60 -2.45 11.57 5.78
C TYR A 60 -3.86 11.58 5.19
N ILE A 61 -4.01 11.86 3.89
CA ILE A 61 -5.29 11.81 3.18
C ILE A 61 -5.91 10.40 3.26
N ASP A 62 -5.12 9.36 3.01
CA ASP A 62 -5.57 7.98 3.12
C ASP A 62 -6.02 7.64 4.55
N SER A 63 -5.32 8.16 5.56
CA SER A 63 -5.76 8.04 6.95
C SER A 63 -7.07 8.77 7.24
N LEU A 64 -7.31 9.93 6.63
CA LEU A 64 -8.59 10.63 6.76
C LEU A 64 -9.71 9.85 6.08
N SER A 65 -9.46 9.29 4.89
CA SER A 65 -10.40 8.40 4.19
C SER A 65 -10.78 7.21 5.07
N TRP A 66 -9.81 6.59 5.75
CA TRP A 66 -10.11 5.52 6.70
C TRP A 66 -10.86 6.03 7.94
N HIS A 67 -10.56 7.22 8.47
CA HIS A 67 -11.32 7.81 9.57
C HIS A 67 -12.80 7.97 9.21
N LEU A 68 -13.11 8.43 8.00
CA LEU A 68 -14.48 8.53 7.48
C LEU A 68 -15.18 7.16 7.38
N ALA A 69 -14.43 6.08 7.14
CA ALA A 69 -14.95 4.72 7.13
C ALA A 69 -15.28 4.17 8.53
N ILE A 70 -14.81 4.82 9.62
CA ILE A 70 -15.12 4.42 11.00
C ILE A 70 -16.32 5.24 11.51
N LEU A 71 -17.52 4.75 11.21
CA LEU A 71 -18.77 5.51 11.36
C LEU A 71 -19.10 6.03 12.77
N ARG A 72 -18.59 5.40 13.84
CA ARG A 72 -18.88 5.84 15.22
C ARG A 72 -17.82 6.75 15.84
N LEU A 73 -16.74 7.06 15.12
CA LEU A 73 -15.75 8.02 15.62
C LEU A 73 -16.16 9.45 15.26
N PRO A 74 -16.02 10.41 16.19
CA PRO A 74 -16.34 11.79 15.87
C PRO A 74 -15.27 12.38 14.95
N LEU A 75 -15.71 13.06 13.89
CA LEU A 75 -14.86 13.68 12.87
C LEU A 75 -14.21 14.98 13.38
N THR A 76 -13.33 14.86 14.37
CA THR A 76 -12.57 15.99 14.92
C THR A 76 -11.08 15.86 14.60
N PRO A 77 -10.32 16.98 14.56
CA PRO A 77 -8.87 16.94 14.31
C PRO A 77 -8.12 16.02 15.28
N ARG A 78 -8.57 15.97 16.55
CA ARG A 78 -8.01 15.09 17.57
C ARG A 78 -8.17 13.62 17.20
N TRP A 79 -9.34 13.21 16.71
CA TRP A 79 -9.58 11.83 16.29
C TRP A 79 -8.88 11.49 14.98
N SER A 80 -8.82 12.42 14.02
CA SER A 80 -8.00 12.24 12.82
C SER A 80 -6.54 11.95 13.16
N TYR A 81 -5.96 12.66 14.14
CA TYR A 81 -4.61 12.40 14.62
C TYR A 81 -4.46 11.02 15.30
N ILE A 82 -5.43 10.60 16.10
CA ILE A 82 -5.44 9.27 16.74
C ILE A 82 -5.51 8.15 15.68
N VAL A 83 -6.42 8.28 14.71
CA VAL A 83 -6.58 7.31 13.61
C VAL A 83 -5.32 7.24 12.76
N TRP A 84 -4.70 8.39 12.47
CA TRP A 84 -3.42 8.46 11.76
C TRP A 84 -2.30 7.72 12.49
N ARG A 85 -2.19 7.86 13.82
CA ARG A 85 -1.22 7.10 14.63
C ARG A 85 -1.47 5.60 14.58
N ILE A 86 -2.73 5.17 14.68
CA ILE A 86 -3.09 3.75 14.58
C ILE A 86 -2.73 3.21 13.20
N ARG A 87 -2.98 3.99 12.14
CA ARG A 87 -2.64 3.61 10.77
C ARG A 87 -1.13 3.50 10.59
N MET A 88 -0.34 4.43 11.14
CA MET A 88 1.13 4.36 11.13
C MET A 88 1.66 3.07 11.77
N VAL A 89 1.15 2.71 12.95
CA VAL A 89 1.54 1.44 13.61
C VAL A 89 1.15 0.25 12.74
N GLY A 90 -0.09 0.23 12.25
CA GLY A 90 -0.57 -0.85 11.41
C GLY A 90 0.24 -1.02 10.12
N GLU A 91 0.57 0.08 9.42
CA GLU A 91 1.38 -0.01 8.21
C GLU A 91 2.83 -0.45 8.50
N ALA A 92 3.42 -0.06 9.64
CA ALA A 92 4.71 -0.60 10.05
C ALA A 92 4.68 -2.13 10.17
N PHE A 93 3.61 -2.70 10.74
CA PHE A 93 3.43 -4.16 10.76
C PHE A 93 3.18 -4.75 9.37
N ASN A 94 2.48 -4.05 8.47
CA ASN A 94 2.30 -4.50 7.08
C ASN A 94 3.63 -4.59 6.32
N THR A 95 4.57 -3.68 6.60
CA THR A 95 5.89 -3.68 5.97
C THR A 95 6.82 -4.73 6.56
N VAL A 96 6.78 -4.93 7.88
CA VAL A 96 7.74 -5.81 8.57
C VAL A 96 7.31 -7.28 8.55
N LEU A 97 6.01 -7.58 8.59
CA LEU A 97 5.53 -8.95 8.63
C LEU A 97 5.46 -9.56 7.22
N PRO A 98 5.95 -10.80 7.02
CA PRO A 98 5.84 -11.52 5.75
C PRO A 98 4.41 -12.07 5.55
N ALA A 99 3.42 -11.20 5.63
CA ALA A 99 1.99 -11.49 5.58
C ALA A 99 1.31 -10.81 4.37
N GLY A 100 2.07 -10.49 3.33
CA GLY A 100 1.54 -9.91 2.08
C GLY A 100 0.86 -8.55 2.26
N GLY A 101 1.31 -7.74 3.23
CA GLY A 101 0.69 -6.46 3.55
C GLY A 101 -0.67 -6.57 4.25
N PHE A 102 -0.98 -7.71 4.87
CA PHE A 102 -2.16 -7.94 5.70
C PHE A 102 -1.86 -8.10 7.21
N GLY A 103 -0.58 -7.99 7.60
CA GLY A 103 -0.14 -8.25 8.98
C GLY A 103 -0.56 -7.17 9.98
N GLY A 104 -0.85 -5.96 9.49
CA GLY A 104 -1.20 -4.77 10.26
C GLY A 104 -2.70 -4.59 10.48
N GLU A 105 -3.55 -5.20 9.66
CA GLU A 105 -5.02 -5.11 9.75
C GLU A 105 -5.54 -5.63 11.11
N PRO A 106 -5.10 -6.79 11.63
CA PRO A 106 -5.48 -7.23 12.97
C PRO A 106 -5.01 -6.24 14.05
N ILE A 107 -3.81 -5.66 13.90
CA ILE A 107 -3.24 -4.70 14.84
C ILE A 107 -4.10 -3.42 14.89
N LYS A 108 -4.51 -2.91 13.73
CA LYS A 108 -5.43 -1.74 13.64
C LYS A 108 -6.75 -2.01 14.38
N ALA A 109 -7.35 -3.19 14.18
CA ALA A 109 -8.59 -3.56 14.86
C ALA A 109 -8.42 -3.73 16.38
N VAL A 110 -7.32 -4.34 16.82
CA VAL A 110 -6.99 -4.49 18.25
C VAL A 110 -6.74 -3.13 18.91
N LEU A 111 -6.01 -2.22 18.27
CA LEU A 111 -5.74 -0.89 18.80
C LEU A 111 -7.03 -0.06 18.94
N LEU A 112 -7.91 -0.10 17.94
CA LEU A 112 -9.22 0.52 17.99
C LEU A 112 -10.09 -0.03 19.12
N LYS A 113 -10.06 -1.36 19.34
CA LYS A 113 -10.82 -1.98 20.43
C LYS A 113 -10.27 -1.66 21.82
N ARG A 114 -8.95 -1.84 22.00
CA ARG A 114 -8.29 -1.77 23.31
C ARG A 114 -8.20 -0.35 23.83
N HIS A 115 -7.95 0.63 22.96
CA HIS A 115 -7.71 2.01 23.36
C HIS A 115 -8.90 2.96 23.12
N HIS A 116 -9.85 2.57 22.26
CA HIS A 116 -10.91 3.47 21.81
C HIS A 116 -12.32 2.85 21.84
N ALA A 117 -12.48 1.68 22.46
CA ALA A 117 -13.75 0.97 22.66
C ALA A 117 -14.56 0.61 21.40
N VAL A 118 -13.99 0.80 20.20
CA VAL A 118 -14.60 0.40 18.92
C VAL A 118 -14.71 -1.12 18.86
N SER A 119 -15.87 -1.67 18.51
CA SER A 119 -16.05 -3.13 18.46
C SER A 119 -15.17 -3.77 17.36
N TYR A 120 -14.73 -5.02 17.55
CA TYR A 120 -13.97 -5.73 16.51
C TYR A 120 -14.75 -5.80 15.19
N ARG A 121 -16.06 -6.07 15.25
CA ARG A 121 -16.94 -6.11 14.07
C ARG A 121 -16.92 -4.81 13.28
N GLU A 122 -16.90 -3.69 13.99
CA GLU A 122 -16.90 -2.37 13.36
C GLU A 122 -15.52 -1.98 12.84
N GLY A 123 -14.46 -2.25 13.61
CA GLY A 123 -13.08 -2.02 13.16
C GLY A 123 -12.72 -2.86 11.94
N THR A 124 -13.16 -4.12 11.87
CA THR A 124 -12.95 -4.94 10.68
C THR A 124 -13.82 -4.49 9.51
N ALA A 125 -15.08 -4.11 9.75
CA ALA A 125 -15.95 -3.57 8.72
C ALA A 125 -15.39 -2.28 8.10
N SER A 126 -14.83 -1.37 8.91
CA SER A 126 -14.23 -0.12 8.41
C SER A 126 -12.96 -0.38 7.58
N ILE A 127 -12.15 -1.37 7.98
CA ILE A 127 -10.96 -1.80 7.21
C ILE A 127 -11.37 -2.36 5.85
N ILE A 128 -12.38 -3.25 5.82
CA ILE A 128 -12.90 -3.82 4.57
C ILE A 128 -13.47 -2.71 3.69
N LEU A 129 -14.29 -1.83 4.25
CA LEU A 129 -14.87 -0.69 3.53
C LEU A 129 -13.78 0.20 2.92
N ALA A 130 -12.76 0.57 3.70
CA ALA A 130 -11.67 1.41 3.22
C ALA A 130 -10.90 0.74 2.07
N ARG A 131 -10.60 -0.56 2.17
CA ARG A 131 -9.90 -1.28 1.09
C ARG A 131 -10.76 -1.38 -0.17
N THR A 132 -12.06 -1.63 -0.03
CA THR A 132 -12.99 -1.65 -1.18
C THR A 132 -13.10 -0.29 -1.85
N VAL A 133 -13.24 0.79 -1.09
CA VAL A 133 -13.28 2.16 -1.62
C VAL A 133 -11.97 2.50 -2.33
N ASN A 134 -10.82 2.13 -1.76
CA ASN A 134 -9.53 2.33 -2.38
C ASN A 134 -9.40 1.57 -3.71
N LEU A 135 -9.85 0.30 -3.76
CA LEU A 135 -9.83 -0.49 -4.99
C LEU A 135 -10.73 0.11 -6.08
N ILE A 136 -11.93 0.57 -5.72
CA ILE A 136 -12.84 1.24 -6.67
C ILE A 136 -12.20 2.54 -7.17
N GLY A 137 -11.62 3.34 -6.27
CA GLY A 137 -10.90 4.56 -6.62
C GLY A 137 -9.75 4.31 -7.57
N LEU A 138 -8.95 3.26 -7.33
CA LEU A 138 -7.85 2.87 -8.21
C LEU A 138 -8.33 2.46 -9.60
N VAL A 139 -9.42 1.68 -9.69
CA VAL A 139 -10.02 1.29 -10.97
C VAL A 139 -10.51 2.51 -11.74
N VAL A 140 -11.23 3.42 -11.08
CA VAL A 140 -11.71 4.66 -11.72
C VAL A 140 -10.55 5.54 -12.18
N PHE A 141 -9.54 5.74 -11.33
CA PHE A 141 -8.35 6.51 -11.66
C PHE A 141 -7.60 5.92 -12.86
N MET A 142 -7.42 4.59 -12.88
CA MET A 142 -6.81 3.87 -13.99
C MET A 142 -7.60 4.05 -15.30
N LEU A 143 -8.93 3.94 -15.26
CA LEU A 143 -9.78 4.15 -16.44
C LEU A 143 -9.67 5.57 -16.98
N VAL A 144 -9.69 6.58 -16.10
CA VAL A 144 -9.50 7.98 -16.51
C VAL A 144 -8.13 8.17 -17.15
N GLY A 145 -7.07 7.64 -16.54
CA GLY A 145 -5.72 7.69 -17.11
C GLY A 145 -5.65 7.05 -18.50
N LEU A 146 -6.30 5.90 -18.69
CA LEU A 146 -6.35 5.22 -19.98
C LEU A 146 -7.13 6.02 -21.04
N ILE A 147 -8.25 6.64 -20.66
CA ILE A 147 -9.04 7.50 -21.55
C ILE A 147 -8.22 8.71 -21.99
N LEU A 148 -7.52 9.36 -21.05
CA LEU A 148 -6.65 10.50 -21.35
C LEU A 148 -5.48 10.10 -22.26
N LEU A 149 -4.86 8.95 -22.00
CA LEU A 149 -3.80 8.40 -22.85
C LEU A 149 -4.32 8.11 -24.26
N ALA A 150 -5.44 7.39 -24.38
CA ALA A 150 -6.03 7.09 -25.69
C ALA A 150 -6.43 8.36 -26.45
N GLY A 151 -7.00 9.36 -25.77
CA GLY A 151 -7.30 10.66 -26.35
C GLY A 151 -6.05 11.41 -26.83
N HIS A 152 -4.93 11.26 -26.11
CA HIS A 152 -3.64 11.83 -26.51
C HIS A 152 -3.08 11.14 -27.77
N GLU A 153 -3.10 9.80 -27.83
CA GLU A 153 -2.63 9.02 -28.98
C GLU A 153 -3.46 9.31 -30.26
N ILE A 154 -4.79 9.44 -30.12
CA ILE A 154 -5.69 9.76 -31.23
C ILE A 154 -5.50 11.22 -31.71
N GLY A 155 -4.99 12.10 -30.85
CA GLY A 155 -4.77 13.53 -31.12
C GLY A 155 -3.49 13.88 -31.88
N GLY A 156 -2.58 12.93 -32.13
CA GLY A 156 -1.46 13.07 -33.07
C GLY A 156 -0.44 14.20 -32.79
N ARG A 157 -0.27 14.65 -31.54
CA ARG A 157 0.69 15.71 -31.19
C ARG A 157 2.06 15.13 -30.81
N TYR A 158 2.88 14.86 -31.82
CA TYR A 158 4.31 14.59 -31.63
C TYR A 158 5.08 15.92 -31.61
N GLY A 159 5.31 16.47 -30.41
CA GLY A 159 6.45 17.35 -30.17
C GLY A 159 7.58 16.50 -29.57
N PRO A 160 8.84 16.62 -30.05
CA PRO A 160 9.94 15.82 -29.52
C PRO A 160 10.19 16.23 -28.07
N PHE A 161 10.24 15.22 -27.18
CA PHE A 161 10.88 15.34 -25.86
C PHE A 161 12.39 15.40 -26.02
#